data_AF-A0A959N2K4-F1
#
_entry.id   AF-A0A959N2K4-F1
#
_cell.length_a   1.000
_cell.length_b   1.000
_cell.length_c   1.000
_cell.angle_alpha   90.00
_cell.angle_beta   90.00
_cell.angle_gamma   90.00
#
_symmetry.space_group_name_H-M   'P 1'
#
loop_
_entity.id
_entity.type
_entity.pdbx_description
1 polymer ?
#
loop_
_entity_poly.entity_id
_entity_poly.type
_entity_poly.pdbx_seq_one_letter_code
_entity_poly.pdbx_strand_id
1 'polypeptide(L)'
;MSTEVSLRDITTGVPVFYSKYEEARDNANDYDVISIYANIDEQIVLKNLVDVYIDPGTVEDFSGKGPTITDNGQECKCNISGGGIITNSYSDTDKKGCVEISNSSSEVNIECYRIENDGESSTSTGGATVDVISAARFSLICNRVFSKYNTAIKISDCPDFFLNITSVESGTPKNPNTGAPVLLIEADGSTYINELTCTGYGSCFLHKDGVAAATINKISTLQPDTETSTVANSTILLDAGTGDQDLVMYFDEIKNLNLYGGDAVKITEGKASLIGRSINCVQGKSLDLILNIVSAFIQCDEIISLSEGINIDNSHDAIVIEANYIEGSDGNDGVIKSASGSNYVLRNAKIKNTTSSSPSIGIYIDSGSSTTDQTIELENLIIITGTDSIDYSIFRDGMTTGIEIKNLGLFVKKDKNSLVSFTIGTSTNFKYIVSPDIT
;
A
#
# COMPACT_ATOMS: atom_id res chain seq x y z
N MET A 1 -16.70 -13.82 -44.34
CA MET A 1 -16.45 -14.05 -42.91
C MET A 1 -15.61 -12.89 -42.45
N SER A 2 -16.07 -12.13 -41.44
CA SER A 2 -15.21 -11.19 -40.72
C SER A 2 -14.02 -11.98 -40.24
N THR A 3 -12.83 -11.50 -40.54
CA THR A 3 -11.59 -12.17 -40.18
C THR A 3 -11.23 -11.66 -38.80
N GLU A 4 -11.41 -12.49 -37.78
CA GLU A 4 -11.36 -12.05 -36.37
C GLU A 4 -9.99 -12.33 -35.76
N VAL A 5 -9.35 -13.43 -36.20
CA VAL A 5 -8.05 -13.88 -35.68
C VAL A 5 -7.13 -14.31 -36.82
N SER A 6 -5.83 -14.02 -36.72
CA SER A 6 -4.78 -14.56 -37.60
C SER A 6 -3.68 -15.26 -36.81
N LEU A 7 -3.25 -16.43 -37.25
CA LEU A 7 -2.02 -17.09 -36.80
C LEU A 7 -0.88 -16.76 -37.77
N ARG A 8 0.23 -16.25 -37.26
CA ARG A 8 1.46 -16.08 -38.04
C ARG A 8 2.46 -17.16 -37.63
N ASP A 9 2.71 -18.07 -38.56
CA ASP A 9 3.72 -19.13 -38.44
C ASP A 9 5.13 -18.54 -38.52
N ILE A 10 6.01 -18.89 -37.59
CA ILE A 10 7.38 -18.36 -37.53
C ILE A 10 8.27 -18.80 -38.70
N THR A 11 8.00 -19.95 -39.30
CA THR A 11 8.77 -20.52 -40.41
C THR A 11 8.37 -19.93 -41.76
N THR A 12 7.09 -19.63 -41.97
CA THR A 12 6.58 -19.11 -43.25
C THR A 12 6.34 -17.61 -43.25
N GLY A 13 6.03 -17.02 -42.09
CA GLY A 13 5.64 -15.62 -41.93
C GLY A 13 4.29 -15.25 -42.56
N VAL A 14 3.57 -16.21 -43.16
CA VAL A 14 2.30 -15.96 -43.85
C VAL A 14 1.15 -16.11 -42.85
N PRO A 15 0.25 -15.12 -42.72
CA PRO A 15 -0.90 -15.23 -41.83
C PRO A 15 -1.93 -16.23 -42.37
N VAL A 16 -2.35 -17.17 -41.52
CA VAL A 16 -3.52 -18.02 -41.72
C VAL A 16 -4.64 -17.46 -40.85
N PHE A 17 -5.85 -17.37 -41.40
CA PHE A 17 -6.96 -16.73 -40.74
C PHE A 17 -7.97 -17.72 -40.17
N TYR A 18 -8.43 -17.43 -38.97
CA TYR A 18 -9.39 -18.25 -38.22
C TYR A 18 -10.59 -17.38 -37.81
N SER A 19 -11.73 -18.03 -37.62
CA SER A 19 -12.92 -17.41 -37.03
C SER A 19 -12.92 -17.42 -35.52
N LYS A 20 -11.98 -18.13 -34.89
CA LYS A 20 -11.92 -18.36 -33.44
C LYS A 20 -10.48 -18.32 -32.95
N TYR A 21 -10.29 -17.86 -31.71
CA TYR A 21 -8.99 -17.91 -31.06
C TYR A 21 -8.59 -19.36 -30.74
N GLU A 22 -9.53 -20.17 -30.27
CA GLU A 22 -9.28 -21.58 -29.94
C GLU A 22 -8.71 -22.36 -31.14
N GLU A 23 -9.28 -22.17 -32.33
CA GLU A 23 -8.79 -22.83 -33.55
C GLU A 23 -7.39 -22.37 -33.95
N ALA A 24 -7.09 -21.08 -33.84
CA ALA A 24 -5.75 -20.55 -34.10
C ALA A 24 -4.73 -21.12 -33.09
N ARG A 25 -5.10 -21.19 -31.81
CA ARG A 25 -4.29 -21.74 -30.72
C ARG A 25 -3.95 -23.22 -30.93
N ASP A 26 -4.93 -24.02 -31.32
CA ASP A 26 -4.74 -25.45 -31.53
C ASP A 26 -3.80 -25.74 -32.71
N ASN A 27 -3.77 -24.87 -33.72
CA ASN A 27 -2.88 -24.98 -34.88
C ASN A 27 -1.52 -24.29 -34.71
N ALA A 28 -1.34 -23.43 -33.70
CA ALA A 28 -0.07 -22.75 -33.43
C ALA A 28 1.04 -23.74 -33.05
N ASN A 29 2.27 -23.48 -33.48
CA ASN A 29 3.47 -24.13 -33.00
C ASN A 29 4.24 -23.21 -32.05
N ASP A 30 5.24 -23.76 -31.35
CA ASP A 30 6.14 -22.97 -30.53
C ASP A 30 6.71 -21.79 -31.34
N TYR A 31 6.72 -20.62 -30.71
CA TYR A 31 7.18 -19.32 -31.21
C TYR A 31 6.29 -18.64 -32.26
N ASP A 32 5.10 -19.17 -32.52
CA ASP A 32 4.10 -18.49 -33.35
C ASP A 32 3.44 -17.31 -32.63
N VAL A 33 2.80 -16.43 -33.40
CA VAL A 33 2.02 -15.30 -32.88
C VAL A 33 0.57 -15.40 -33.34
N ILE A 34 -0.37 -15.35 -32.40
CA ILE A 34 -1.80 -15.21 -32.68
C ILE A 34 -2.18 -13.74 -32.54
N SER A 35 -2.69 -13.14 -33.62
CA SER A 35 -3.14 -11.75 -33.65
C SER A 35 -4.66 -11.67 -33.70
N ILE A 36 -5.25 -10.88 -32.81
CA ILE A 36 -6.68 -10.63 -32.68
C ILE A 36 -6.93 -9.17 -33.10
N TYR A 37 -7.81 -8.97 -34.09
CA TYR A 37 -8.10 -7.65 -34.69
C TYR A 37 -9.57 -7.25 -34.59
N ALA A 38 -10.36 -8.06 -33.88
CA ALA A 38 -11.78 -7.85 -33.70
C ALA A 38 -12.18 -8.38 -32.33
N ASN A 39 -13.22 -7.82 -31.75
CA ASN A 39 -13.74 -8.27 -30.47
C ASN A 39 -14.22 -9.72 -30.60
N ILE A 40 -13.66 -10.63 -29.81
CA ILE A 40 -14.14 -12.02 -29.70
C ILE A 40 -14.75 -12.25 -28.32
N ASP A 41 -15.80 -13.08 -28.27
CA ASP A 41 -16.41 -13.56 -27.03
C ASP A 41 -15.90 -14.98 -26.75
N GLU A 42 -14.59 -15.09 -26.54
CA GLU A 42 -13.90 -16.34 -26.27
C GLU A 42 -12.87 -16.14 -25.14
N GLN A 43 -12.66 -17.19 -24.34
CA GLN A 43 -11.58 -17.19 -23.37
C GLN A 43 -10.23 -17.35 -24.09
N ILE A 44 -9.30 -16.44 -23.82
CA ILE A 44 -7.93 -16.49 -24.30
C ILE A 44 -7.13 -17.40 -23.37
N VAL A 45 -7.12 -18.70 -23.67
CA VAL A 45 -6.24 -19.66 -23.00
C VAL A 45 -4.85 -19.60 -23.62
N LEU A 46 -3.85 -19.33 -22.79
CA LEU A 46 -2.45 -19.20 -23.18
C LEU A 46 -1.87 -20.57 -23.56
N LYS A 47 -0.96 -20.56 -24.52
CA LYS A 47 -0.24 -21.76 -24.98
C LYS A 47 1.25 -21.52 -24.83
N ASN A 48 1.97 -22.53 -24.35
CA ASN A 48 3.40 -22.40 -24.11
C ASN A 48 4.14 -21.98 -25.39
N LEU A 49 5.02 -21.00 -25.27
CA LEU A 49 5.82 -20.44 -26.36
C LEU A 49 5.01 -19.80 -27.50
N VAL A 50 3.70 -19.55 -27.34
CA VAL A 50 2.89 -18.86 -28.35
C VAL A 50 2.52 -17.47 -27.82
N ASP A 51 2.91 -16.45 -28.57
CA ASP A 51 2.60 -15.06 -28.20
C ASP A 51 1.21 -14.65 -28.73
N VAL A 52 0.60 -13.69 -28.05
CA VAL A 52 -0.69 -13.10 -28.43
C VAL A 52 -0.50 -11.61 -28.72
N TYR A 53 -1.08 -11.14 -29.80
CA TYR A 53 -1.16 -9.72 -30.14
C TYR A 53 -2.63 -9.31 -30.20
N ILE A 54 -3.03 -8.33 -29.42
CA ILE A 54 -4.38 -7.76 -29.42
C ILE A 54 -4.27 -6.34 -29.96
N ASP A 55 -4.91 -6.07 -31.10
CA ASP A 55 -4.76 -4.80 -31.81
C ASP A 55 -5.23 -3.61 -30.93
N PRO A 56 -4.56 -2.43 -30.99
CA PRO A 56 -4.90 -1.31 -30.14
C PRO A 56 -6.37 -0.91 -30.23
N GLY A 57 -7.04 -0.81 -29.09
CA GLY A 57 -8.46 -0.43 -29.01
C GLY A 57 -9.46 -1.58 -29.25
N THR A 58 -8.99 -2.78 -29.59
CA THR A 58 -9.84 -3.99 -29.57
C THR A 58 -10.21 -4.33 -28.13
N VAL A 59 -11.47 -4.71 -27.92
CA VAL A 59 -11.99 -5.08 -26.60
C VAL A 59 -12.20 -6.58 -26.56
N GLU A 60 -11.39 -7.25 -25.75
CA GLU A 60 -11.56 -8.67 -25.44
C GLU A 60 -12.41 -8.80 -24.18
N ASP A 61 -13.64 -9.24 -24.37
CA ASP A 61 -14.63 -9.37 -23.32
C ASP A 61 -15.18 -10.80 -23.31
N PHE A 62 -14.79 -11.58 -22.31
CA PHE A 62 -15.33 -12.92 -22.15
C PHE A 62 -16.61 -12.86 -21.30
N SER A 63 -17.74 -13.24 -21.91
CA SER A 63 -19.04 -13.26 -21.24
C SER A 63 -19.37 -14.59 -20.57
N GLY A 64 -18.48 -15.58 -20.67
CA GLY A 64 -18.63 -16.92 -20.10
C GLY A 64 -18.06 -17.06 -18.69
N LYS A 65 -18.24 -18.25 -18.08
CA LYS A 65 -17.68 -18.55 -16.75
C LYS A 65 -16.18 -18.74 -16.85
N GLY A 66 -15.41 -17.82 -16.26
CA GLY A 66 -13.96 -17.89 -16.24
C GLY A 66 -13.32 -16.51 -16.43
N PRO A 67 -11.99 -16.40 -16.30
CA PRO A 67 -11.27 -15.20 -16.69
C PRO A 67 -11.23 -15.02 -18.21
N THR A 68 -11.01 -13.79 -18.66
CA THR A 68 -10.81 -13.49 -20.10
C THR A 68 -9.50 -14.08 -20.61
N ILE A 69 -8.44 -14.00 -19.80
CA ILE A 69 -7.12 -14.54 -20.10
C ILE A 69 -6.70 -15.50 -18.98
N THR A 70 -6.20 -16.68 -19.35
CA THR A 70 -5.69 -17.66 -18.37
C THR A 70 -4.66 -18.61 -18.93
N ASP A 71 -3.78 -19.11 -18.07
CA ASP A 71 -2.93 -20.26 -18.36
C ASP A 71 -3.65 -21.61 -18.20
N ASN A 72 -4.89 -21.61 -17.69
CA ASN A 72 -5.70 -22.79 -17.42
C ASN A 72 -4.95 -23.87 -16.60
N GLY A 73 -4.06 -23.41 -15.69
CA GLY A 73 -3.22 -24.26 -14.87
C GLY A 73 -2.14 -25.03 -15.64
N GLN A 74 -1.91 -24.71 -16.92
CA GLN A 74 -0.84 -25.28 -17.72
C GLN A 74 0.35 -24.32 -17.77
N GLU A 75 1.56 -24.88 -17.82
CA GLU A 75 2.77 -24.08 -18.00
C GLU A 75 2.68 -23.31 -19.32
N CYS A 76 2.92 -22.00 -19.26
CA CYS A 76 3.07 -21.19 -20.46
C CYS A 76 4.15 -20.13 -20.30
N LYS A 77 4.93 -19.93 -21.36
CA LYS A 77 5.85 -18.82 -21.52
C LYS A 77 5.40 -18.00 -22.72
N CYS A 78 4.75 -16.87 -22.47
CA CYS A 78 4.07 -16.10 -23.52
C CYS A 78 4.04 -14.60 -23.23
N ASN A 79 3.98 -13.82 -24.32
CA ASN A 79 3.79 -12.39 -24.29
C ASN A 79 2.45 -12.03 -24.92
N ILE A 80 1.70 -11.15 -24.25
CA ILE A 80 0.53 -10.48 -24.78
C ILE A 80 0.91 -9.03 -25.06
N SER A 81 0.70 -8.57 -26.28
CA SER A 81 1.11 -7.23 -26.75
C SER A 81 0.04 -6.54 -27.58
N GLY A 82 0.30 -5.30 -28.01
CA GLY A 82 -0.55 -4.57 -28.96
C GLY A 82 -1.50 -3.55 -28.34
N GLY A 83 -1.61 -3.46 -27.01
CA GLY A 83 -2.37 -2.38 -26.36
C GLY A 83 -3.89 -2.55 -26.43
N GLY A 84 -4.38 -3.79 -26.50
CA GLY A 84 -5.79 -4.12 -26.39
C GLY A 84 -6.41 -3.71 -25.04
N ILE A 85 -7.74 -3.82 -24.97
CA ILE A 85 -8.55 -3.59 -23.78
C ILE A 85 -9.07 -4.95 -23.31
N ILE A 86 -8.88 -5.28 -22.05
CA ILE A 86 -9.30 -6.57 -21.48
C ILE A 86 -10.43 -6.31 -20.49
N THR A 87 -11.59 -6.92 -20.70
CA THR A 87 -12.73 -6.84 -19.77
C THR A 87 -13.31 -8.22 -19.50
N ASN A 88 -14.11 -8.32 -18.44
CA ASN A 88 -14.92 -9.50 -18.18
C ASN A 88 -16.31 -9.06 -17.75
N SER A 89 -17.31 -9.28 -18.61
CA SER A 89 -18.71 -8.91 -18.37
C SER A 89 -19.55 -10.03 -17.76
N TYR A 90 -18.97 -11.19 -17.44
CA TYR A 90 -19.69 -12.30 -16.82
C TYR A 90 -20.35 -11.85 -15.50
N SER A 91 -21.67 -12.02 -15.44
CA SER A 91 -22.51 -11.35 -14.44
C SER A 91 -23.09 -12.26 -13.36
N ASP A 92 -22.59 -13.49 -13.21
CA ASP A 92 -23.09 -14.46 -12.22
C ASP A 92 -22.46 -14.25 -10.83
N THR A 93 -22.84 -15.04 -9.83
CA THR A 93 -22.30 -14.94 -8.46
C THR A 93 -20.82 -15.30 -8.36
N ASP A 94 -20.31 -16.14 -9.27
CA ASP A 94 -18.91 -16.59 -9.33
C ASP A 94 -18.10 -15.72 -10.29
N LYS A 95 -18.11 -14.38 -10.09
CA LYS A 95 -17.36 -13.48 -10.97
C LYS A 95 -15.87 -13.81 -10.92
N LYS A 96 -15.31 -14.14 -12.08
CA LYS A 96 -13.87 -14.34 -12.26
C LYS A 96 -13.22 -13.06 -12.75
N GLY A 97 -11.91 -12.98 -12.57
CA GLY A 97 -11.08 -11.84 -12.97
C GLY A 97 -11.05 -11.62 -14.49
N CYS A 98 -10.31 -10.63 -14.94
CA CYS A 98 -9.92 -10.53 -16.35
C CYS A 98 -8.74 -11.46 -16.65
N VAL A 99 -7.78 -11.54 -15.73
CA VAL A 99 -6.56 -12.34 -15.86
C VAL A 99 -6.43 -13.27 -14.66
N GLU A 100 -6.24 -14.57 -14.90
CA GLU A 100 -5.93 -15.56 -13.86
C GLU A 100 -4.72 -16.41 -14.30
N ILE A 101 -3.60 -16.31 -13.58
CA ILE A 101 -2.40 -17.13 -13.79
C ILE A 101 -2.21 -18.04 -12.57
N SER A 102 -2.12 -19.35 -12.80
CA SER A 102 -2.28 -20.35 -11.74
C SER A 102 -1.25 -21.46 -11.73
N ASN A 103 -0.37 -21.53 -12.75
CA ASN A 103 0.70 -22.51 -12.82
C ASN A 103 2.04 -21.88 -12.38
N SER A 104 2.68 -22.49 -11.37
CA SER A 104 3.95 -22.05 -10.80
C SER A 104 5.14 -22.02 -11.77
N SER A 105 5.01 -22.62 -12.95
CA SER A 105 6.05 -22.60 -14.01
C SER A 105 5.75 -21.58 -15.11
N SER A 106 4.60 -20.88 -15.07
CA SER A 106 4.23 -19.89 -16.07
C SER A 106 5.10 -18.63 -15.99
N GLU A 107 5.50 -18.12 -17.15
CA GLU A 107 6.18 -16.85 -17.35
C GLU A 107 5.34 -16.00 -18.31
N VAL A 108 4.59 -15.03 -17.78
CA VAL A 108 3.61 -14.27 -18.58
C VAL A 108 3.93 -12.78 -18.53
N ASN A 109 4.00 -12.14 -19.70
CA ASN A 109 4.08 -10.69 -19.83
C ASN A 109 2.86 -10.15 -20.57
N ILE A 110 2.20 -9.12 -20.02
CA ILE A 110 1.03 -8.49 -20.61
C ILE A 110 1.28 -7.00 -20.79
N GLU A 111 1.17 -6.52 -22.03
CA GLU A 111 1.11 -5.11 -22.38
C GLU A 111 -0.29 -4.79 -22.95
N CYS A 112 -1.03 -3.93 -22.25
CA CYS A 112 -2.39 -3.57 -22.63
C CYS A 112 -2.69 -2.09 -22.35
N TYR A 113 -3.78 -1.58 -22.93
CA TYR A 113 -4.21 -0.22 -22.63
C TYR A 113 -4.92 -0.14 -21.28
N ARG A 114 -5.88 -1.04 -21.02
CA ARG A 114 -6.59 -1.11 -19.74
C ARG A 114 -7.15 -2.51 -19.47
N ILE A 115 -7.30 -2.82 -18.18
CA ILE A 115 -8.00 -4.01 -17.69
C ILE A 115 -9.12 -3.55 -16.75
N GLU A 116 -10.36 -3.94 -17.04
CA GLU A 116 -11.52 -3.50 -16.27
C GLU A 116 -12.49 -4.66 -15.98
N ASN A 117 -12.82 -4.86 -14.70
CA ASN A 117 -13.84 -5.81 -14.27
C ASN A 117 -14.83 -5.14 -13.33
N ASP A 118 -16.05 -5.66 -13.30
CA ASP A 118 -16.94 -5.41 -12.18
C ASP A 118 -16.37 -5.96 -10.85
N GLY A 119 -15.60 -7.05 -10.88
CA GLY A 119 -15.04 -7.72 -9.70
C GLY A 119 -16.09 -8.54 -8.93
N GLU A 120 -15.66 -9.33 -7.94
CA GLU A 120 -16.60 -10.08 -7.09
C GLU A 120 -17.28 -9.15 -6.08
N SER A 121 -18.59 -9.31 -5.87
CA SER A 121 -19.33 -8.49 -4.90
C SER A 121 -19.25 -8.99 -3.45
N SER A 122 -18.56 -10.11 -3.22
CA SER A 122 -18.36 -10.67 -1.88
C SER A 122 -17.25 -9.95 -1.13
N THR A 123 -17.08 -10.25 0.14
CA THR A 123 -16.04 -9.66 1.01
C THR A 123 -14.68 -10.31 0.82
N SER A 124 -14.61 -11.34 -0.03
CA SER A 124 -13.40 -12.11 -0.23
C SER A 124 -12.47 -11.38 -1.20
N THR A 125 -11.18 -11.70 -1.14
CA THR A 125 -10.22 -11.32 -2.18
C THR A 125 -10.41 -12.15 -3.46
N GLY A 126 -11.46 -12.98 -3.54
CA GLY A 126 -11.87 -13.68 -4.74
C GLY A 126 -12.31 -12.73 -5.84
N GLY A 127 -12.05 -13.12 -7.09
CA GLY A 127 -12.45 -12.37 -8.28
C GLY A 127 -11.71 -11.04 -8.46
N ALA A 128 -10.44 -10.97 -8.07
CA ALA A 128 -9.57 -9.85 -8.40
C ALA A 128 -9.53 -9.62 -9.91
N THR A 129 -9.41 -8.36 -10.37
CA THR A 129 -9.36 -8.07 -11.82
C THR A 129 -8.15 -8.71 -12.47
N VAL A 130 -6.99 -8.68 -11.80
CA VAL A 130 -5.80 -9.47 -12.13
C VAL A 130 -5.46 -10.33 -10.91
N ASP A 131 -5.50 -11.65 -11.08
CA ASP A 131 -5.20 -12.62 -10.03
C ASP A 131 -4.05 -13.53 -10.45
N VAL A 132 -2.88 -13.34 -9.83
CA VAL A 132 -1.75 -14.25 -9.96
C VAL A 132 -1.73 -15.13 -8.74
N ILE A 133 -2.21 -16.36 -8.90
CA ILE A 133 -2.28 -17.37 -7.84
C ILE A 133 -0.89 -18.00 -7.68
N SER A 134 -0.27 -18.41 -8.78
CA SER A 134 1.10 -18.90 -8.80
C SER A 134 1.72 -18.69 -10.19
N ALA A 135 2.97 -18.24 -10.26
CA ALA A 135 3.72 -18.06 -11.50
C ALA A 135 5.22 -18.05 -11.22
N ALA A 136 6.04 -18.50 -12.17
CA ALA A 136 7.49 -18.31 -12.11
C ALA A 136 7.87 -16.84 -12.33
N ARG A 137 7.12 -16.15 -13.22
CA ARG A 137 7.28 -14.73 -13.51
C ARG A 137 5.99 -14.10 -14.01
N PHE A 138 5.68 -12.89 -13.57
CA PHE A 138 4.55 -12.12 -14.09
C PHE A 138 4.94 -10.66 -14.34
N SER A 139 4.63 -10.14 -15.52
CA SER A 139 4.86 -8.73 -15.86
C SER A 139 3.59 -8.11 -16.44
N LEU A 140 3.21 -6.94 -15.92
CA LEU A 140 2.07 -6.17 -16.42
C LEU A 140 2.48 -4.72 -16.68
N ILE A 141 2.37 -4.31 -17.94
CA ILE A 141 2.51 -2.93 -18.38
C ILE A 141 1.15 -2.46 -18.87
N CYS A 142 0.56 -1.47 -18.21
CA CYS A 142 -0.81 -1.07 -18.47
C CYS A 142 -1.05 0.41 -18.17
N ASN A 143 -1.96 1.09 -18.88
CA ASN A 143 -2.32 2.44 -18.44
C ASN A 143 -3.25 2.39 -17.23
N ARG A 144 -4.21 1.47 -17.19
CA ARG A 144 -5.21 1.45 -16.12
C ARG A 144 -5.67 0.05 -15.75
N VAL A 145 -5.68 -0.25 -14.45
CA VAL A 145 -6.39 -1.42 -13.91
C VAL A 145 -7.49 -0.94 -12.98
N PHE A 146 -8.73 -1.28 -13.29
CA PHE A 146 -9.89 -0.87 -12.52
C PHE A 146 -10.74 -2.08 -12.12
N SER A 147 -11.06 -2.15 -10.82
CA SER A 147 -12.09 -3.07 -10.32
C SER A 147 -13.24 -2.28 -9.73
N LYS A 148 -14.46 -2.47 -10.22
CA LYS A 148 -15.62 -1.79 -9.64
C LYS A 148 -15.86 -2.22 -8.20
N TYR A 149 -15.64 -3.50 -7.89
CA TYR A 149 -15.72 -4.06 -6.54
C TYR A 149 -14.35 -4.62 -6.11
N ASN A 150 -13.95 -4.34 -4.87
CA ASN A 150 -12.83 -5.01 -4.20
C ASN A 150 -11.47 -4.90 -4.92
N THR A 151 -10.74 -6.01 -5.03
CA THR A 151 -9.33 -6.07 -5.42
C THR A 151 -9.13 -5.90 -6.92
N ALA A 152 -8.30 -4.93 -7.29
CA ALA A 152 -7.87 -4.73 -8.67
C ALA A 152 -6.75 -5.71 -9.04
N ILE A 153 -5.76 -5.85 -8.18
CA ILE A 153 -4.61 -6.73 -8.44
C ILE A 153 -4.29 -7.51 -7.18
N LYS A 154 -4.17 -8.83 -7.33
CA LYS A 154 -3.65 -9.75 -6.33
C LYS A 154 -2.46 -10.52 -6.92
N ILE A 155 -1.32 -10.47 -6.25
CA ILE A 155 -0.15 -11.31 -6.57
C ILE A 155 0.15 -12.18 -5.35
N SER A 156 -0.04 -13.50 -5.49
CA SER A 156 0.09 -14.47 -4.39
C SER A 156 1.47 -15.14 -4.40
N ASP A 157 1.68 -16.21 -5.18
CA ASP A 157 2.96 -16.95 -5.22
C ASP A 157 3.73 -16.62 -6.51
N CYS A 158 4.55 -15.58 -6.48
CA CYS A 158 5.37 -15.20 -7.63
C CYS A 158 6.74 -14.65 -7.18
N PRO A 159 7.86 -15.34 -7.48
CA PRO A 159 9.18 -14.89 -7.05
C PRO A 159 9.74 -13.73 -7.89
N ASP A 160 9.10 -13.39 -9.00
CA ASP A 160 9.50 -12.29 -9.88
C ASP A 160 8.26 -11.66 -10.53
N PHE A 161 7.62 -10.73 -9.82
CA PHE A 161 6.59 -9.89 -10.42
C PHE A 161 7.12 -8.48 -10.78
N PHE A 162 6.58 -7.93 -11.86
CA PHE A 162 6.82 -6.55 -12.28
C PHE A 162 5.53 -5.87 -12.71
N LEU A 163 5.14 -4.80 -12.03
CA LEU A 163 4.01 -3.96 -12.42
C LEU A 163 4.51 -2.57 -12.84
N ASN A 164 4.11 -2.10 -14.02
CA ASN A 164 4.31 -0.72 -14.46
C ASN A 164 2.98 -0.18 -14.98
N ILE A 165 2.28 0.55 -14.11
CA ILE A 165 0.87 0.91 -14.32
C ILE A 165 0.66 2.40 -14.10
N THR A 166 -0.06 3.09 -14.98
CA THR A 166 -0.32 4.52 -14.74
C THR A 166 -1.34 4.72 -13.60
N SER A 167 -2.50 4.05 -13.63
CA SER A 167 -3.46 4.10 -12.52
C SER A 167 -4.01 2.73 -12.13
N VAL A 168 -4.15 2.51 -10.83
CA VAL A 168 -4.85 1.36 -10.24
C VAL A 168 -5.93 1.87 -9.31
N GLU A 169 -7.16 1.43 -9.53
CA GLU A 169 -8.34 2.02 -8.88
C GLU A 169 -9.34 0.94 -8.47
N SER A 170 -9.99 1.14 -7.33
CA SER A 170 -11.24 0.45 -7.00
C SER A 170 -12.43 1.39 -6.92
N GLY A 171 -13.59 0.90 -7.36
CA GLY A 171 -14.88 1.56 -7.16
C GLY A 171 -15.46 1.33 -5.77
N THR A 172 -16.75 1.62 -5.63
CA THR A 172 -17.50 1.43 -4.39
C THR A 172 -17.93 -0.04 -4.24
N PRO A 173 -17.51 -0.76 -3.18
CA PRO A 173 -17.92 -2.13 -2.95
C PRO A 173 -19.44 -2.22 -2.77
N LYS A 174 -20.03 -3.32 -3.25
CA LYS A 174 -21.48 -3.56 -3.12
C LYS A 174 -21.92 -3.75 -1.66
N ASN A 175 -21.03 -4.26 -0.81
CA ASN A 175 -21.23 -4.32 0.64
C ASN A 175 -20.20 -3.39 1.32
N PRO A 176 -20.64 -2.23 1.84
CA PRO A 176 -19.73 -1.22 2.39
C PRO A 176 -18.96 -1.73 3.63
N ASN A 177 -19.42 -2.74 4.35
CA ASN A 177 -18.82 -3.06 5.65
C ASN A 177 -17.58 -3.99 5.60
N THR A 178 -17.02 -4.29 4.42
CA THR A 178 -16.19 -5.49 4.26
C THR A 178 -15.03 -5.35 3.27
N GLY A 179 -14.50 -4.14 3.06
CA GLY A 179 -13.68 -3.85 1.89
C GLY A 179 -12.35 -4.62 1.82
N ALA A 180 -12.09 -5.18 0.64
CA ALA A 180 -10.83 -5.81 0.27
C ALA A 180 -9.79 -4.76 -0.18
N PRO A 181 -8.48 -5.05 -0.09
CA PRO A 181 -7.45 -4.15 -0.60
C PRO A 181 -7.52 -4.01 -2.12
N VAL A 182 -7.12 -2.86 -2.66
CA VAL A 182 -7.06 -2.62 -4.11
C VAL A 182 -5.87 -3.33 -4.75
N LEU A 183 -4.70 -3.19 -4.15
CA LEU A 183 -3.49 -3.91 -4.50
C LEU A 183 -3.07 -4.79 -3.30
N LEU A 184 -3.07 -6.10 -3.51
CA LEU A 184 -2.62 -7.10 -2.54
C LEU A 184 -1.37 -7.81 -3.06
N ILE A 185 -0.29 -7.74 -2.30
CA ILE A 185 0.99 -8.41 -2.60
C ILE A 185 1.33 -9.39 -1.48
N GLU A 186 1.58 -10.63 -1.86
CA GLU A 186 2.02 -11.76 -1.01
C GLU A 186 3.30 -12.39 -1.62
N ALA A 187 4.09 -11.61 -2.36
CA ALA A 187 5.08 -12.10 -3.33
C ALA A 187 6.35 -11.22 -3.41
N ASP A 188 7.38 -11.72 -4.10
CA ASP A 188 8.63 -10.99 -4.36
C ASP A 188 8.57 -10.25 -5.69
N GLY A 189 8.94 -8.96 -5.70
CA GLY A 189 8.95 -8.22 -6.97
C GLY A 189 8.95 -6.70 -6.83
N SER A 190 8.54 -6.03 -7.92
CA SER A 190 8.53 -4.57 -7.97
C SER A 190 7.29 -3.96 -8.62
N THR A 191 6.87 -2.81 -8.11
CA THR A 191 5.75 -2.03 -8.63
C THR A 191 6.17 -0.59 -8.93
N TYR A 192 5.72 -0.07 -10.06
CA TYR A 192 5.82 1.32 -10.49
C TYR A 192 4.41 1.79 -10.85
N ILE A 193 3.80 2.58 -9.97
CA ILE A 193 2.42 3.06 -10.14
C ILE A 193 2.40 4.58 -10.03
N ASN A 194 1.80 5.29 -10.98
CA ASN A 194 1.69 6.75 -10.83
C ASN A 194 0.58 7.12 -9.84
N GLU A 195 -0.58 6.46 -9.91
CA GLU A 195 -1.72 6.74 -9.02
C GLU A 195 -2.41 5.46 -8.55
N LEU A 196 -2.52 5.29 -7.23
CA LEU A 196 -3.24 4.18 -6.59
C LEU A 196 -4.37 4.75 -5.73
N THR A 197 -5.61 4.48 -6.12
CA THR A 197 -6.79 5.04 -5.46
C THR A 197 -7.72 3.96 -4.97
N CYS A 198 -8.19 4.09 -3.74
CA CYS A 198 -9.16 3.19 -3.14
C CYS A 198 -10.32 3.98 -2.54
N THR A 199 -11.51 3.39 -2.56
CA THR A 199 -12.62 3.88 -1.73
C THR A 199 -12.38 3.46 -0.28
N GLY A 200 -12.85 4.27 0.68
CA GLY A 200 -12.58 4.14 2.12
C GLY A 200 -13.08 2.89 2.84
N TYR A 201 -13.20 1.76 2.16
CA TYR A 201 -13.64 0.48 2.70
C TYR A 201 -12.50 -0.54 2.82
N GLY A 202 -11.45 -0.42 2.01
CA GLY A 202 -10.28 -1.29 2.00
C GLY A 202 -8.99 -0.49 1.93
N SER A 203 -7.85 -1.14 2.17
CA SER A 203 -6.55 -0.52 1.98
C SER A 203 -6.27 -0.30 0.50
N CYS A 204 -5.57 0.78 0.16
CA CYS A 204 -5.10 0.98 -1.20
C CYS A 204 -4.00 -0.04 -1.52
N PHE A 205 -3.09 -0.26 -0.57
CA PHE A 205 -1.99 -1.21 -0.68
C PHE A 205 -1.94 -2.09 0.57
N LEU A 206 -1.94 -3.41 0.37
CA LEU A 206 -1.74 -4.41 1.42
C LEU A 206 -0.59 -5.33 1.04
N HIS A 207 0.41 -5.44 1.91
CA HIS A 207 1.54 -6.36 1.77
C HIS A 207 1.54 -7.37 2.92
N LYS A 208 1.66 -8.66 2.58
CA LYS A 208 1.47 -9.76 3.52
C LYS A 208 2.60 -10.79 3.54
N ASP A 209 3.36 -10.90 2.47
CA ASP A 209 4.47 -11.84 2.38
C ASP A 209 5.45 -11.41 1.30
N GLY A 210 6.69 -11.91 1.37
CA GLY A 210 7.74 -11.63 0.39
C GLY A 210 8.40 -10.26 0.53
N VAL A 211 9.33 -10.00 -0.39
CA VAL A 211 10.15 -8.79 -0.49
C VAL A 211 9.69 -7.95 -1.67
N ALA A 212 9.06 -6.82 -1.40
CA ALA A 212 8.49 -5.94 -2.41
C ALA A 212 9.17 -4.57 -2.44
N ALA A 213 9.53 -4.12 -3.65
CA ALA A 213 9.94 -2.74 -3.90
C ALA A 213 8.81 -1.98 -4.63
N ALA A 214 8.32 -0.89 -4.06
CA ALA A 214 7.24 -0.10 -4.63
C ALA A 214 7.69 1.33 -4.90
N THR A 215 7.40 1.86 -6.08
CA THR A 215 7.43 3.28 -6.37
C THR A 215 6.02 3.69 -6.75
N ILE A 216 5.31 4.35 -5.83
CA ILE A 216 3.94 4.78 -6.07
C ILE A 216 3.82 6.28 -5.79
N ASN A 217 3.68 7.10 -6.84
CA ASN A 217 3.76 8.55 -6.66
C ASN A 217 2.63 9.06 -5.76
N LYS A 218 1.38 8.68 -6.04
CA LYS A 218 0.22 9.10 -5.25
C LYS A 218 -0.63 7.93 -4.81
N ILE A 219 -0.89 7.85 -3.52
CA ILE A 219 -1.74 6.83 -2.91
C ILE A 219 -2.84 7.52 -2.13
N SER A 220 -4.09 7.31 -2.50
CA SER A 220 -5.22 8.05 -1.92
C SER A 220 -6.39 7.15 -1.57
N THR A 221 -6.72 7.11 -0.28
CA THR A 221 -8.02 6.63 0.19
C THR A 221 -9.01 7.77 0.09
N LEU A 222 -10.07 7.60 -0.70
CA LEU A 222 -11.13 8.57 -0.87
C LEU A 222 -12.28 8.32 0.10
N GLN A 223 -12.98 9.40 0.44
CA GLN A 223 -14.26 9.36 1.13
C GLN A 223 -15.25 8.48 0.33
N PRO A 224 -15.91 7.48 0.94
CA PRO A 224 -16.94 6.73 0.26
C PRO A 224 -18.16 7.62 -0.04
N ASP A 225 -18.79 7.42 -1.21
CA ASP A 225 -19.96 8.20 -1.66
C ASP A 225 -21.22 8.05 -0.79
N THR A 226 -21.20 7.17 0.21
CA THR A 226 -22.36 6.86 1.07
C THR A 226 -22.19 7.46 2.46
N GLU A 227 -23.23 8.14 2.94
CA GLU A 227 -23.33 8.78 4.28
C GLU A 227 -23.20 7.81 5.48
N THR A 228 -23.05 6.50 5.25
CA THR A 228 -22.89 5.51 6.31
C THR A 228 -21.47 5.53 6.87
N SER A 229 -21.33 5.96 8.12
CA SER A 229 -20.06 5.94 8.85
C SER A 229 -19.55 4.51 8.95
N THR A 230 -18.47 4.22 8.25
CA THR A 230 -17.74 2.96 8.36
C THR A 230 -16.27 3.31 8.52
N VAL A 231 -15.61 2.64 9.46
CA VAL A 231 -14.20 2.88 9.72
C VAL A 231 -13.42 2.35 8.53
N ALA A 232 -12.64 3.21 7.88
CA ALA A 232 -11.78 2.81 6.78
C ALA A 232 -10.66 1.91 7.29
N ASN A 233 -10.25 0.97 6.45
CA ASN A 233 -8.92 0.39 6.59
C ASN A 233 -7.84 1.44 6.27
N SER A 234 -6.63 1.21 6.75
CA SER A 234 -5.52 2.13 6.54
C SER A 234 -5.14 2.21 5.06
N THR A 235 -4.72 3.38 4.55
CA THR A 235 -4.35 3.55 3.13
C THR A 235 -3.24 2.56 2.72
N ILE A 236 -2.18 2.49 3.52
CA ILE A 236 -1.14 1.45 3.45
C ILE A 236 -1.30 0.54 4.67
N LEU A 237 -1.28 -0.77 4.44
CA LEU A 237 -1.37 -1.77 5.49
C LEU A 237 -0.32 -2.87 5.28
N LEU A 238 0.45 -3.16 6.33
CA LEU A 238 1.29 -4.34 6.44
C LEU A 238 0.76 -5.10 7.66
N ASP A 239 -0.07 -6.12 7.44
CA ASP A 239 -0.80 -6.84 8.51
C ASP A 239 -1.30 -8.22 8.07
N ALA A 240 -1.50 -9.10 9.05
CA ALA A 240 -1.98 -10.47 8.94
C ALA A 240 -1.21 -11.28 7.87
N GLY A 241 0.11 -11.17 7.90
CA GLY A 241 1.09 -11.79 7.02
C GLY A 241 1.84 -12.96 7.65
N THR A 242 3.03 -13.24 7.13
CA THR A 242 3.94 -14.29 7.65
C THR A 242 4.82 -13.78 8.80
N GLY A 243 4.94 -12.46 8.96
CA GLY A 243 5.87 -11.78 9.84
C GLY A 243 7.22 -11.50 9.18
N ASP A 244 7.48 -12.10 8.02
CA ASP A 244 8.76 -12.02 7.29
C ASP A 244 8.71 -11.04 6.11
N GLN A 245 7.55 -10.43 5.84
CA GLN A 245 7.39 -9.46 4.77
C GLN A 245 8.34 -8.25 4.90
N ASP A 246 8.92 -7.83 3.78
CA ASP A 246 9.85 -6.69 3.69
C ASP A 246 9.43 -5.74 2.57
N LEU A 247 9.02 -4.53 2.92
CA LEU A 247 8.57 -3.51 1.98
C LEU A 247 9.54 -2.33 1.94
N VAL A 248 10.00 -1.97 0.73
CA VAL A 248 10.63 -0.67 0.47
C VAL A 248 9.73 0.12 -0.48
N MET A 249 9.18 1.24 -0.02
CA MET A 249 8.28 2.08 -0.80
C MET A 249 8.81 3.51 -0.96
N TYR A 250 8.88 3.97 -2.20
CA TYR A 250 9.09 5.35 -2.60
C TYR A 250 7.77 6.00 -3.02
N PHE A 251 7.49 7.22 -2.55
CA PHE A 251 6.22 7.91 -2.86
C PHE A 251 6.35 9.44 -2.86
N ASP A 252 5.44 10.14 -3.55
CA ASP A 252 5.27 11.58 -3.38
C ASP A 252 4.23 11.88 -2.27
N GLU A 253 3.08 11.22 -2.31
CA GLU A 253 1.99 11.47 -1.37
C GLU A 253 1.25 10.20 -0.96
N ILE A 254 1.09 10.00 0.35
CA ILE A 254 0.10 9.10 0.94
C ILE A 254 -0.98 9.96 1.58
N LYS A 255 -2.24 9.73 1.21
CA LYS A 255 -3.39 10.50 1.69
C LYS A 255 -4.52 9.58 2.13
N ASN A 256 -4.88 9.64 3.40
CA ASN A 256 -6.18 9.18 3.84
C ASN A 256 -7.14 10.37 3.94
N LEU A 257 -8.02 10.50 2.95
CA LEU A 257 -9.02 11.57 2.86
C LEU A 257 -10.39 11.14 3.43
N ASN A 258 -10.48 9.97 4.06
CA ASN A 258 -11.71 9.52 4.70
C ASN A 258 -11.98 10.36 5.96
N LEU A 259 -13.22 10.82 6.11
CA LEU A 259 -13.70 11.66 7.20
C LEU A 259 -14.22 10.84 8.40
N TYR A 260 -14.33 9.52 8.26
CA TYR A 260 -14.91 8.62 9.27
C TYR A 260 -13.88 7.74 9.98
N GLY A 261 -12.60 7.81 9.60
CA GLY A 261 -11.51 7.08 10.23
C GLY A 261 -10.58 6.38 9.25
N GLY A 262 -9.69 5.56 9.81
CA GLY A 262 -8.64 4.83 9.09
C GLY A 262 -7.31 5.58 9.10
N ASP A 263 -6.22 4.85 9.24
CA ASP A 263 -4.90 5.48 9.30
C ASP A 263 -4.36 5.73 7.87
N ALA A 264 -3.39 6.62 7.71
CA ALA A 264 -2.69 6.73 6.43
C ALA A 264 -1.73 5.55 6.23
N VAL A 265 -0.98 5.20 7.27
CA VAL A 265 -0.10 4.04 7.25
C VAL A 265 -0.30 3.25 8.52
N LYS A 266 -0.47 1.94 8.39
CA LYS A 266 -0.46 1.00 9.50
C LYS A 266 0.50 -0.15 9.21
N ILE A 267 1.38 -0.42 10.17
CA ILE A 267 2.34 -1.53 10.10
C ILE A 267 2.19 -2.31 11.40
N THR A 268 1.88 -3.61 11.28
CA THR A 268 1.65 -4.51 12.42
C THR A 268 2.64 -5.66 12.54
N GLU A 269 3.55 -5.80 11.57
CA GLU A 269 4.53 -6.89 11.50
C GLU A 269 5.48 -6.69 10.30
N GLY A 270 6.63 -7.37 10.34
CA GLY A 270 7.61 -7.39 9.25
C GLY A 270 8.52 -6.16 9.22
N LYS A 271 9.02 -5.83 8.04
CA LYS A 271 9.93 -4.70 7.81
C LYS A 271 9.33 -3.71 6.81
N ALA A 272 9.56 -2.42 7.07
CA ALA A 272 9.13 -1.36 6.18
C ALA A 272 10.16 -0.24 6.07
N SER A 273 10.42 0.22 4.85
CA SER A 273 11.14 1.45 4.55
C SER A 273 10.24 2.34 3.69
N LEU A 274 9.71 3.42 4.25
CA LEU A 274 8.82 4.35 3.57
C LEU A 274 9.55 5.67 3.36
N ILE A 275 9.85 6.01 2.11
CA ILE A 275 10.66 7.18 1.75
C ILE A 275 9.87 8.05 0.77
N GLY A 276 9.53 9.27 1.15
CA GLY A 276 8.74 10.12 0.27
C GLY A 276 8.63 11.56 0.71
N ARG A 277 7.69 12.28 0.10
CA ARG A 277 7.47 13.70 0.44
C ARG A 277 6.44 13.88 1.56
N SER A 278 5.23 13.35 1.44
CA SER A 278 4.15 13.70 2.39
C SER A 278 3.22 12.55 2.75
N ILE A 279 2.94 12.39 4.05
CA ILE A 279 1.90 11.51 4.59
C ILE A 279 0.83 12.39 5.25
N ASN A 280 -0.42 12.28 4.81
CA ASN A 280 -1.53 13.08 5.33
C ASN A 280 -2.71 12.19 5.73
N CYS A 281 -3.26 12.43 6.92
CA CYS A 281 -4.48 11.77 7.39
C CYS A 281 -5.50 12.81 7.86
N VAL A 282 -6.73 12.72 7.35
CA VAL A 282 -7.82 13.63 7.76
C VAL A 282 -8.45 13.15 9.07
N GLN A 283 -8.75 11.85 9.18
CA GLN A 283 -9.33 11.26 10.38
C GLN A 283 -8.69 9.90 10.64
N GLY A 284 -8.04 9.74 11.78
CA GLY A 284 -7.21 8.60 12.15
C GLY A 284 -5.75 9.02 12.36
N LYS A 285 -4.84 8.05 12.40
CA LYS A 285 -3.41 8.29 12.59
C LYS A 285 -2.73 8.53 11.26
N SER A 286 -1.71 9.39 11.26
CA SER A 286 -0.80 9.49 10.12
C SER A 286 0.08 8.24 10.01
N LEU A 287 0.54 7.71 11.15
CA LEU A 287 1.29 6.48 11.28
C LEU A 287 0.78 5.71 12.49
N ASP A 288 0.36 4.46 12.29
CA ASP A 288 0.05 3.49 13.35
C ASP A 288 1.07 2.35 13.28
N LEU A 289 2.12 2.45 14.08
CA LEU A 289 3.23 1.51 14.11
C LEU A 289 3.11 0.67 15.36
N ILE A 290 2.46 -0.49 15.27
CA ILE A 290 2.09 -1.30 16.43
C ILE A 290 2.53 -2.74 16.22
N LEU A 291 2.75 -3.54 17.27
CA LEU A 291 2.88 -5.01 17.22
C LEU A 291 4.03 -5.55 16.33
N ASN A 292 4.86 -6.47 16.83
CA ASN A 292 5.74 -7.37 16.03
C ASN A 292 6.52 -6.77 14.83
N ILE A 293 6.74 -5.47 14.77
CA ILE A 293 7.52 -4.81 13.72
C ILE A 293 8.96 -5.23 13.93
N VAL A 294 9.57 -5.90 12.96
CA VAL A 294 10.99 -6.27 13.05
C VAL A 294 11.85 -5.01 12.99
N SER A 295 11.58 -4.13 12.02
CA SER A 295 12.21 -2.81 11.89
C SER A 295 11.40 -1.91 10.97
N ALA A 296 11.35 -0.61 11.23
CA ALA A 296 10.79 0.35 10.29
C ALA A 296 11.65 1.62 10.14
N PHE A 297 11.82 2.09 8.91
CA PHE A 297 12.47 3.35 8.56
C PHE A 297 11.48 4.23 7.79
N ILE A 298 11.17 5.41 8.32
CA ILE A 298 10.21 6.33 7.70
C ILE A 298 10.93 7.66 7.50
N GLN A 299 11.07 8.07 6.23
CA GLN A 299 11.69 9.33 5.84
C GLN A 299 10.71 10.17 5.01
N CYS A 300 10.32 11.34 5.50
CA CYS A 300 9.35 12.22 4.85
C CYS A 300 9.75 13.69 4.92
N ASP A 301 9.23 14.54 4.04
CA ASP A 301 9.27 15.98 4.32
C ASP A 301 8.23 16.34 5.38
N GLU A 302 7.01 15.83 5.23
CA GLU A 302 5.87 16.20 6.08
C GLU A 302 5.03 14.99 6.49
N ILE A 303 4.68 14.90 7.76
CA ILE A 303 3.72 13.94 8.31
C ILE A 303 2.63 14.75 9.03
N ILE A 304 1.42 14.74 8.48
CA ILE A 304 0.32 15.59 8.96
C ILE A 304 -0.87 14.71 9.30
N SER A 305 -1.43 14.92 10.49
CA SER A 305 -2.76 14.43 10.83
C SER A 305 -3.63 15.52 11.41
N LEU A 306 -4.89 15.55 10.99
CA LEU A 306 -5.86 16.51 11.50
C LEU A 306 -6.54 16.04 12.78
N SER A 307 -6.51 14.73 13.10
CA SER A 307 -7.16 14.18 14.29
C SER A 307 -6.19 13.49 15.24
N GLU A 308 -5.46 12.45 14.81
CA GLU A 308 -4.56 11.67 15.66
C GLU A 308 -3.17 11.66 15.04
N GLY A 309 -2.12 12.00 15.78
CA GLY A 309 -0.78 12.12 15.19
C GLY A 309 -0.15 10.77 14.80
N ILE A 310 0.91 10.38 15.52
CA ILE A 310 1.67 9.15 15.31
C ILE A 310 1.47 8.25 16.53
N ASN A 311 1.33 6.95 16.32
CA ASN A 311 1.34 5.94 17.38
C ASN A 311 2.52 4.99 17.18
N ILE A 312 3.23 4.69 18.27
CA ILE A 312 4.40 3.82 18.28
C ILE A 312 4.29 2.83 19.44
N ASP A 313 4.09 1.57 19.10
CA ASP A 313 4.08 0.41 20.00
C ASP A 313 4.96 -0.70 19.42
N ASN A 314 6.26 -0.63 19.71
CA ASN A 314 7.24 -1.58 19.19
C ASN A 314 8.31 -1.90 20.22
N SER A 315 8.51 -3.19 20.50
CA SER A 315 9.51 -3.69 21.45
C SER A 315 10.73 -4.37 20.80
N HIS A 316 10.82 -4.39 19.46
CA HIS A 316 11.93 -4.97 18.71
C HIS A 316 13.01 -3.92 18.37
N ASP A 317 13.65 -4.03 17.19
CA ASP A 317 14.64 -3.06 16.72
C ASP A 317 14.01 -1.67 16.59
N ALA A 318 14.83 -0.64 16.75
CA ALA A 318 14.35 0.72 16.80
C ALA A 318 13.64 1.11 15.48
N ILE A 319 12.43 1.64 15.62
CA ILE A 319 11.75 2.36 14.54
C ILE A 319 12.44 3.71 14.37
N VAL A 320 12.81 4.08 13.15
CA VAL A 320 13.44 5.36 12.87
C VAL A 320 12.48 6.22 12.06
N ILE A 321 12.10 7.36 12.62
CA ILE A 321 11.27 8.37 11.94
C ILE A 321 12.14 9.62 11.72
N GLU A 322 12.30 9.99 10.46
CA GLU A 322 13.00 11.19 10.01
C GLU A 322 12.04 12.04 9.19
N ALA A 323 11.70 13.21 9.70
CA ALA A 323 10.77 14.12 9.03
C ALA A 323 11.25 15.56 9.14
N ASN A 324 10.95 16.44 8.17
CA ASN A 324 11.21 17.88 8.36
C ASN A 324 10.12 18.51 9.24
N TYR A 325 8.87 18.05 9.08
CA TYR A 325 7.71 18.58 9.79
C TYR A 325 6.73 17.47 10.18
N ILE A 326 6.26 17.52 11.43
CA ILE A 326 5.22 16.64 11.96
C ILE A 326 4.13 17.51 12.58
N GLU A 327 2.90 17.36 12.13
CA GLU A 327 1.74 18.08 12.66
C GLU A 327 0.65 17.09 13.08
N GLY A 328 0.08 17.31 14.27
CA GLY A 328 -0.99 16.47 14.81
C GLY A 328 -1.80 17.19 15.87
N SER A 329 -2.89 16.55 16.32
CA SER A 329 -3.71 16.99 17.45
C SER A 329 -3.64 15.97 18.61
N ASP A 330 -4.21 16.28 19.78
CA ASP A 330 -4.24 15.38 20.94
C ASP A 330 -5.24 14.22 20.82
N GLY A 331 -5.76 13.91 19.63
CA GLY A 331 -6.69 12.78 19.44
C GLY A 331 -6.11 11.43 19.88
N ASN A 332 -4.79 11.34 20.08
CA ASN A 332 -4.10 10.19 20.64
C ASN A 332 -3.13 10.60 21.78
N ASP A 333 -3.61 11.41 22.72
CA ASP A 333 -2.90 11.90 23.92
C ASP A 333 -1.69 12.83 23.65
N GLY A 334 -1.34 13.04 22.38
CA GLY A 334 -0.33 13.98 21.89
C GLY A 334 -0.12 13.84 20.39
N VAL A 335 0.80 14.62 19.81
CA VAL A 335 1.20 14.49 18.40
C VAL A 335 1.90 13.17 18.14
N ILE A 336 2.66 12.67 19.11
CA ILE A 336 3.27 11.35 19.07
C ILE A 336 2.93 10.63 20.36
N LYS A 337 2.32 9.46 20.24
CA LYS A 337 2.09 8.53 21.35
C LYS A 337 3.11 7.41 21.30
N SER A 338 3.77 7.21 22.43
CA SER A 338 4.75 6.16 22.67
C SER A 338 4.18 5.20 23.71
N ALA A 339 3.83 3.99 23.28
CA ALA A 339 3.27 2.95 24.13
C ALA A 339 4.32 2.33 25.06
N SER A 340 3.87 1.59 26.07
CA SER A 340 4.75 0.79 26.94
C SER A 340 5.53 -0.23 26.11
N GLY A 341 6.86 -0.23 26.18
CA GLY A 341 7.68 -1.12 25.35
C GLY A 341 8.38 -0.43 24.17
N SER A 342 7.95 0.78 23.79
CA SER A 342 8.39 1.45 22.56
C SER A 342 9.91 1.64 22.45
N ASN A 343 10.48 1.25 21.31
CA ASN A 343 11.86 1.49 20.90
C ASN A 343 11.90 2.29 19.59
N TYR A 344 12.33 3.55 19.64
CA TYR A 344 12.38 4.41 18.46
C TYR A 344 13.41 5.55 18.52
N VAL A 345 13.77 6.02 17.33
CA VAL A 345 14.55 7.23 17.08
C VAL A 345 13.68 8.22 16.30
N LEU A 346 13.56 9.44 16.80
CA LEU A 346 12.91 10.54 16.09
C LEU A 346 13.94 11.63 15.81
N ARG A 347 14.07 12.04 14.53
CA ARG A 347 15.09 13.02 14.16
C ARG A 347 14.69 14.03 13.10
N ASN A 348 15.37 15.18 13.15
CA ASN A 348 15.31 16.29 12.18
C ASN A 348 13.95 16.99 12.02
N ALA A 349 13.00 16.77 12.95
CA ALA A 349 11.62 17.24 12.81
C ALA A 349 11.30 18.49 13.62
N LYS A 350 10.49 19.37 13.00
CA LYS A 350 9.65 20.34 13.71
C LYS A 350 8.28 19.70 13.98
N ILE A 351 8.01 19.37 15.24
CA ILE A 351 6.76 18.81 15.73
C ILE A 351 5.86 19.94 16.22
N LYS A 352 4.62 19.98 15.75
CA LYS A 352 3.64 20.97 16.16
C LYS A 352 2.32 20.31 16.52
N ASN A 353 1.84 20.64 17.71
CA ASN A 353 0.49 20.30 18.14
C ASN A 353 -0.48 21.42 17.73
N THR A 354 -1.55 21.06 17.02
CA THR A 354 -2.59 21.96 16.52
C THR A 354 -3.84 21.99 17.38
N THR A 355 -3.89 21.21 18.45
CA THR A 355 -4.96 21.25 19.45
C THR A 355 -5.23 22.69 19.90
N SER A 356 -6.51 23.02 20.09
CA SER A 356 -6.90 24.24 20.80
C SER A 356 -7.27 23.98 22.24
N SER A 357 -7.28 22.70 22.67
CA SER A 357 -7.57 22.29 24.04
C SER A 357 -6.29 22.02 24.80
N SER A 358 -6.34 22.24 26.12
CA SER A 358 -5.27 21.83 27.02
C SER A 358 -5.63 20.54 27.77
N PRO A 359 -4.66 19.66 28.05
CA PRO A 359 -3.22 19.84 27.80
C PRO A 359 -2.83 19.62 26.33
N SER A 360 -2.03 20.53 25.78
CA SER A 360 -1.38 20.36 24.49
C SER A 360 -0.05 19.62 24.66
N ILE A 361 0.04 18.42 24.08
CA ILE A 361 1.19 17.52 24.28
C ILE A 361 1.91 17.24 22.96
N GLY A 362 3.23 17.45 22.94
CA GLY A 362 4.06 17.12 21.78
C GLY A 362 4.27 15.61 21.68
N ILE A 363 5.04 15.06 22.61
CA ILE A 363 5.27 13.61 22.74
C ILE A 363 4.66 13.13 24.05
N TYR A 364 3.71 12.21 23.95
CA TYR A 364 3.12 11.51 25.08
C TYR A 364 3.74 10.12 25.21
N ILE A 365 4.12 9.74 26.42
CA ILE A 365 4.79 8.48 26.74
C ILE A 365 3.97 7.76 27.80
N ASP A 366 3.42 6.60 27.44
CA ASP A 366 2.71 5.73 28.37
C ASP A 366 3.62 5.27 29.51
N SER A 367 3.00 5.03 30.67
CA SER A 367 3.72 4.50 31.83
C SER A 367 4.27 3.09 31.53
N GLY A 368 5.49 2.83 32.01
CA GLY A 368 6.14 1.51 31.94
C GLY A 368 6.15 0.80 33.30
N SER A 369 6.36 -0.51 33.28
CA SER A 369 6.60 -1.29 34.51
C SER A 369 7.99 -1.03 35.10
N SER A 370 8.95 -0.61 34.26
CA SER A 370 10.30 -0.21 34.62
C SER A 370 10.79 1.00 33.79
N THR A 371 11.91 1.60 34.20
CA THR A 371 12.55 2.72 33.48
C THR A 371 13.25 2.28 32.20
N THR A 372 13.47 0.98 32.00
CA THR A 372 14.18 0.39 30.84
C THR A 372 13.23 -0.28 29.84
N ASP A 373 11.92 -0.20 30.08
CA ASP A 373 10.92 -0.81 29.20
C ASP A 373 10.80 -0.08 27.86
N GLN A 374 11.35 1.13 27.75
CA GLN A 374 11.25 1.97 26.57
C GLN A 374 12.63 2.55 26.24
N THR A 375 12.99 2.55 24.97
CA THR A 375 14.25 3.12 24.47
C THR A 375 13.91 4.22 23.47
N ILE A 376 14.13 5.47 23.87
CA ILE A 376 13.75 6.64 23.07
C ILE A 376 14.97 7.50 22.81
N GLU A 377 15.22 7.80 21.55
CA GLU A 377 16.26 8.72 21.09
C GLU A 377 15.66 9.87 20.28
N LEU A 378 16.01 11.10 20.68
CA LEU A 378 15.53 12.33 20.06
C LEU A 378 16.72 13.13 19.53
N GLU A 379 16.74 13.41 18.22
CA GLU A 379 17.86 14.09 17.56
C GLU A 379 17.42 15.32 16.77
N ASN A 380 17.97 16.49 17.07
CA ASN A 380 17.71 17.72 16.32
C ASN A 380 16.21 18.02 16.11
N LEU A 381 15.45 18.10 17.21
CA LEU A 381 14.01 18.32 17.20
C LEU A 381 13.61 19.72 17.67
N ILE A 382 12.54 20.24 17.09
CA ILE A 382 11.82 21.43 17.58
C ILE A 382 10.39 21.00 17.95
N ILE A 383 9.93 21.24 19.17
CA ILE A 383 8.57 20.88 19.60
C ILE A 383 7.79 22.13 20.00
N ILE A 384 6.65 22.36 19.32
CA ILE A 384 5.75 23.48 19.54
C ILE A 384 4.41 22.95 20.03
N THR A 385 4.05 23.37 21.23
CA THR A 385 2.76 23.05 21.87
C THR A 385 2.04 24.34 22.27
N GLY A 386 0.93 24.20 23.00
CA GLY A 386 0.20 25.32 23.60
C GLY A 386 1.03 26.13 24.61
N THR A 387 0.38 27.10 25.25
CA THR A 387 1.01 28.02 26.19
C THR A 387 0.61 27.81 27.65
N ASP A 388 -0.42 27.01 27.89
CA ASP A 388 -1.02 26.84 29.21
C ASP A 388 -0.08 26.11 30.17
N SER A 389 -0.33 26.27 31.48
CA SER A 389 0.56 25.73 32.52
C SER A 389 0.59 24.21 32.56
N ILE A 390 -0.42 23.54 31.99
CA ILE A 390 -0.54 22.09 31.92
C ILE A 390 -0.16 21.51 30.55
N ASP A 391 0.32 22.35 29.63
CA ASP A 391 0.86 21.91 28.34
C ASP A 391 2.30 21.44 28.49
N TYR A 392 2.70 20.42 27.72
CA TYR A 392 4.02 19.79 27.81
C TYR A 392 4.57 19.47 26.44
N SER A 393 5.85 19.76 26.19
CA SER A 393 6.47 19.28 24.96
C SER A 393 6.77 17.78 25.02
N ILE A 394 7.06 17.25 26.20
CA ILE A 394 7.15 15.81 26.45
C ILE A 394 6.45 15.48 27.78
N PHE A 395 5.49 14.56 27.75
CA PHE A 395 4.74 14.12 28.91
C PHE A 395 4.91 12.61 29.08
N ARG A 396 5.18 12.17 30.32
CA ARG A 396 5.11 10.75 30.70
C ARG A 396 3.99 10.53 31.69
N ASP A 397 3.14 9.55 31.42
CA ASP A 397 2.08 9.15 32.34
C ASP A 397 2.60 8.32 33.53
N GLY A 398 1.80 8.27 34.60
CA GLY A 398 2.07 7.53 35.83
C GLY A 398 2.50 8.41 37.00
N MET A 399 2.73 7.79 38.17
CA MET A 399 3.11 8.51 39.40
C MET A 399 4.45 8.08 40.02
N THR A 400 5.04 6.97 39.60
CA THR A 400 6.18 6.36 40.33
C THR A 400 7.38 5.98 39.46
N THR A 401 7.18 5.70 38.17
CA THR A 401 8.26 5.20 37.29
C THR A 401 8.60 6.25 36.25
N GLY A 402 9.77 6.88 36.37
CA GLY A 402 10.28 7.84 35.38
C GLY A 402 10.73 7.15 34.08
N ILE A 403 11.27 7.94 33.17
CA ILE A 403 11.99 7.48 31.96
C ILE A 403 13.23 8.34 31.73
N GLU A 404 14.28 7.73 31.19
CA GLU A 404 15.44 8.45 30.70
C GLU A 404 15.46 8.37 29.16
N ILE A 405 15.51 9.55 28.51
CA ILE A 405 15.50 9.68 27.05
C ILE A 405 16.87 10.13 26.56
N LYS A 406 17.42 9.50 25.53
CA LYS A 406 18.65 9.97 24.89
C LYS A 406 18.35 11.22 24.06
N ASN A 407 18.99 12.34 24.41
CA ASN A 407 18.76 13.63 23.76
C ASN A 407 20.02 14.10 23.04
N LEU A 408 19.93 14.28 21.72
CA LEU A 408 21.01 14.76 20.86
C LEU A 408 20.73 16.16 20.26
N GLY A 409 19.75 16.90 20.80
CA GLY A 409 19.46 18.29 20.44
C GLY A 409 17.96 18.54 20.39
N LEU A 410 17.44 19.34 21.33
CA LEU A 410 16.01 19.51 21.50
C LEU A 410 15.67 20.97 21.89
N PHE A 411 14.84 21.61 21.08
CA PHE A 411 14.32 22.96 21.31
C PHE A 411 12.81 22.86 21.52
N VAL A 412 12.31 23.33 22.65
CA VAL A 412 10.90 23.15 23.03
C VAL A 412 10.26 24.45 23.46
N LYS A 413 8.96 24.57 23.19
CA LYS A 413 8.17 25.70 23.67
C LYS A 413 7.74 25.55 25.13
N LYS A 414 7.42 24.33 25.56
CA LYS A 414 7.06 23.99 26.94
C LYS A 414 8.04 22.97 27.51
N ASP A 415 8.22 22.99 28.82
CA ASP A 415 9.06 22.00 29.48
C ASP A 415 8.42 20.61 29.37
N LYS A 416 9.21 19.58 29.64
CA LYS A 416 8.74 18.22 29.92
C LYS A 416 8.17 18.13 31.33
N ASN A 417 7.38 17.09 31.63
CA ASN A 417 6.97 16.83 33.01
C ASN A 417 8.12 16.25 33.87
N SER A 418 7.91 16.12 35.18
CA SER A 418 8.94 15.68 36.13
C SER A 418 9.36 14.21 36.01
N LEU A 419 8.60 13.40 35.28
CA LEU A 419 8.87 11.97 35.10
C LEU A 419 9.81 11.67 33.93
N VAL A 420 10.17 12.70 33.17
CA VAL A 420 11.11 12.59 32.05
C VAL A 420 12.46 13.20 32.45
N SER A 421 13.52 12.41 32.32
CA SER A 421 14.91 12.86 32.40
C SER A 421 15.63 12.61 31.06
N PHE A 422 16.75 13.30 30.84
CA PHE A 422 17.54 13.16 29.63
C PHE A 422 18.93 12.61 29.93
N THR A 423 19.36 11.60 29.17
CA THR A 423 20.77 11.21 29.08
C THR A 423 21.44 12.07 28.01
N ILE A 424 22.52 12.77 28.35
CA ILE A 424 23.43 13.36 27.36
C ILE A 424 24.87 13.07 27.79
N GLY A 425 25.72 12.75 26.80
CA GLY A 425 27.17 12.66 26.96
C GLY A 425 27.73 13.82 27.79
N THR A 426 28.30 13.46 28.94
CA THR A 426 29.18 14.25 29.80
C THR A 426 28.90 15.76 29.88
N SER A 427 27.99 16.14 30.79
CA SER A 427 27.96 17.38 31.59
C SER A 427 28.08 18.77 30.92
N THR A 428 28.20 18.89 29.59
CA THR A 428 28.19 20.18 28.88
C THR A 428 27.82 19.99 27.39
N ASN A 429 26.58 20.37 27.03
CA ASN A 429 26.07 20.67 25.69
C ASN A 429 25.98 19.55 24.64
N PHE A 430 24.79 18.94 24.50
CA PHE A 430 23.96 19.15 23.30
C PHE A 430 22.59 19.62 23.79
N LYS A 431 22.06 20.69 23.19
CA LYS A 431 21.25 21.70 23.89
C LYS A 431 19.80 21.24 24.11
N TYR A 432 19.37 21.12 25.37
CA TYR A 432 17.95 21.21 25.72
C TYR A 432 17.62 22.67 26.01
N ILE A 433 16.77 23.29 25.18
CA ILE A 433 16.41 24.70 25.32
C ILE A 433 14.89 24.82 25.39
N VAL A 434 14.39 25.38 26.48
CA VAL A 434 13.01 25.83 26.60
C VAL A 434 12.96 27.30 26.19
N SER A 435 12.22 27.63 25.13
CA SER A 435 12.03 29.00 24.68
C SER A 435 10.56 29.25 24.30
N PRO A 436 9.87 30.18 24.96
CA PRO A 436 8.49 30.51 24.63
C PRO A 436 8.34 31.23 23.27
N ASP A 437 9.45 31.68 22.68
CA ASP A 437 9.49 32.44 21.42
C ASP A 437 9.49 31.53 20.18
N ILE A 438 9.53 30.21 20.35
CA ILE A 438 9.45 29.25 19.25
C ILE A 438 8.00 29.20 18.73
N THR A 439 7.82 29.33 17.42
CA THR A 439 6.51 29.38 16.72
C THR A 439 6.37 28.34 15.63
#